data_AF-A0A8E2UDA0-F1
#
_entry.id   AF-A0A8E2UDA0-F1
#
_cell.length_a   1.000
_cell.length_b   1.000
_cell.length_c   1.000
_cell.angle_alpha   90.00
_cell.angle_beta   90.00
_cell.angle_gamma   90.00
#
_symmetry.space_group_name_H-M   'P 1'
#
loop_
_entity.id
_entity.type
_entity.pdbx_description
1 polymer ?
#
loop_
_entity_poly.entity_id
_entity_poly.type
_entity_poly.pdbx_seq_one_letter_code
_entity_poly.pdbx_strand_id
1 'polypeptide(L)'
;MVGMAAVAWWPAFTLGAWGEVFFDDILGFWAASTAAFVFVLLERRRVWGRLWRAGLLLVPTMWLVLNFLVDDDSGNLGVAFVDLAAILVVLVCVPFTLWVLLRIVWPDFVDRTSRRRRWLIVAVVCGIVVVAYALGLNQAHFLTCDDFAISGNSLPPGCVQGS
;
A
#
# COMPACT_ATOMS: atom_id res chain seq x y z
N MET A 1 -9.74 -4.90 -11.74
CA MET A 1 -10.26 -3.57 -11.36
C MET A 1 -10.85 -3.58 -9.96
N VAL A 2 -11.89 -4.40 -9.70
CA VAL A 2 -12.49 -4.53 -8.36
C VAL A 2 -11.47 -4.91 -7.27
N GLY A 3 -10.63 -5.92 -7.50
CA GLY A 3 -9.59 -6.30 -6.53
C GLY A 3 -8.57 -5.20 -6.22
N MET A 4 -8.28 -4.31 -7.16
CA MET A 4 -7.36 -3.19 -6.91
C MET A 4 -7.98 -2.14 -5.99
N ALA A 5 -9.24 -1.79 -6.28
CA ALA A 5 -10.00 -0.88 -5.42
C ALA A 5 -10.18 -1.49 -4.02
N ALA A 6 -10.46 -2.80 -3.94
CA ALA A 6 -10.66 -3.52 -2.69
C ALA A 6 -9.39 -3.65 -1.82
N VAL A 7 -8.20 -3.55 -2.40
CA VAL A 7 -6.94 -3.50 -1.63
C VAL A 7 -6.56 -2.05 -1.29
N ALA A 8 -6.73 -1.12 -2.23
CA ALA A 8 -6.24 0.24 -2.08
C ALA A 8 -7.11 1.13 -1.16
N TRP A 9 -8.39 0.79 -0.95
CA TRP A 9 -9.29 1.64 -0.16
C TRP A 9 -8.93 1.67 1.33
N TRP A 10 -8.47 0.56 1.91
CA TRP A 10 -8.24 0.45 3.36
C TRP A 10 -7.09 1.35 3.83
N PRO A 11 -5.88 1.30 3.24
CA PRO A 11 -4.80 2.23 3.59
C PRO A 11 -5.17 3.70 3.38
N ALA A 12 -5.99 3.99 2.37
CA ALA A 12 -6.44 5.34 2.10
C ALA A 12 -7.42 5.84 3.17
N PHE A 13 -8.33 4.98 3.60
CA PHE A 13 -9.27 5.25 4.68
C PHE A 13 -8.56 5.44 6.02
N THR A 14 -7.64 4.54 6.38
CA THR A 14 -6.89 4.60 7.64
C THR A 14 -6.02 5.85 7.72
N LEU A 15 -5.36 6.21 6.61
CA LEU A 15 -4.64 7.47 6.52
C LEU A 15 -5.55 8.69 6.73
N GLY A 16 -6.78 8.65 6.23
CA GLY A 16 -7.76 9.74 6.44
C GLY A 16 -8.26 9.82 7.88
N ALA A 17 -8.50 8.68 8.54
CA ALA A 17 -9.11 8.63 9.87
C ALA A 17 -8.10 8.77 11.02
N TRP A 18 -6.89 8.23 10.90
CA TRP A 18 -5.85 8.27 11.93
C TRP A 18 -4.66 9.17 11.57
N GLY A 19 -4.51 9.57 10.30
CA GLY A 19 -3.34 10.34 9.85
C GLY A 19 -2.07 9.50 9.69
N GLU A 20 -2.16 8.20 9.89
CA GLU A 20 -1.02 7.26 9.90
C GLU A 20 -1.31 6.05 9.02
N VAL A 21 -0.26 5.43 8.50
CA VAL A 21 -0.34 4.14 7.80
C VAL A 21 -0.02 3.04 8.80
N PHE A 22 -0.91 2.06 8.91
CA PHE A 22 -0.77 1.00 9.91
C PHE A 22 0.29 -0.04 9.54
N PHE A 23 0.79 -0.73 10.56
CA PHE A 23 1.86 -1.73 10.39
C PHE A 23 1.42 -2.93 9.55
N ASP A 24 0.15 -3.31 9.61
CA ASP A 24 -0.43 -4.41 8.83
C ASP A 24 -0.46 -4.08 7.33
N ASP A 25 -0.74 -2.83 6.96
CA ASP A 25 -0.62 -2.35 5.59
C ASP A 25 0.84 -2.42 5.10
N ILE A 26 1.79 -1.93 5.91
CA ILE A 26 3.23 -1.95 5.59
C ILE A 26 3.73 -3.39 5.40
N LEU A 27 3.41 -4.29 6.33
CA LEU A 27 3.76 -5.71 6.24
C LEU A 27 3.04 -6.42 5.10
N GLY A 28 1.80 -6.05 4.80
CA GLY A 28 1.05 -6.52 3.64
C GLY A 28 1.77 -6.16 2.33
N PHE A 29 2.24 -4.93 2.19
CA PHE A 29 3.04 -4.51 1.04
C PHE A 29 4.37 -5.25 0.96
N TRP A 30 5.04 -5.48 2.09
CA TRP A 30 6.24 -6.31 2.13
C TRP A 30 5.98 -7.75 1.65
N ALA A 31 4.92 -8.39 2.15
CA ALA A 31 4.56 -9.76 1.78
C ALA A 31 4.23 -9.85 0.28
N ALA A 32 3.44 -8.91 -0.24
CA ALA A 32 3.11 -8.83 -1.66
C ALA A 32 4.35 -8.61 -2.53
N SER A 33 5.27 -7.73 -2.11
CA SER A 33 6.52 -7.47 -2.82
C SER A 33 7.44 -8.69 -2.83
N THR A 34 7.53 -9.41 -1.71
CA THR A 34 8.33 -10.65 -1.61
C THR A 34 7.75 -11.76 -2.48
N ALA A 35 6.43 -11.94 -2.50
CA ALA A 35 5.77 -12.89 -3.40
C ALA A 35 6.00 -12.54 -4.88
N ALA A 36 5.89 -11.26 -5.24
CA ALA A 36 6.21 -10.75 -6.57
C ALA A 36 7.67 -11.00 -6.96
N PHE A 37 8.60 -10.85 -6.00
CA PHE A 37 10.03 -11.08 -6.22
C PHE A 37 10.31 -12.54 -6.57
N VAL A 38 9.74 -13.46 -5.79
CA VAL A 38 9.83 -14.90 -6.05
C VAL A 38 9.24 -15.24 -7.42
N PHE A 39 8.09 -14.66 -7.77
CA PHE A 39 7.48 -14.88 -9.09
C PHE A 39 8.41 -14.42 -10.24
N VAL A 40 8.98 -13.21 -10.14
CA VAL A 40 9.93 -12.68 -11.15
C VAL A 40 11.19 -13.54 -11.26
N LEU A 41 11.69 -14.07 -10.13
CA LEU A 41 12.83 -15.00 -10.08
C LEU A 41 12.54 -16.35 -10.75
N LEU A 42 11.31 -16.82 -10.69
CA LEU A 42 10.88 -18.07 -11.35
C LEU A 42 10.59 -17.84 -12.86
N GLU A 43 10.19 -16.63 -13.26
CA GLU A 43 9.75 -16.34 -14.63
C GLU A 43 10.93 -16.16 -15.61
N ARG A 44 11.12 -17.10 -16.55
CA ARG A 44 12.29 -17.28 -17.43
C ARG A 44 12.45 -16.25 -18.58
N ARG A 45 12.17 -14.95 -18.37
CA ARG A 45 12.28 -13.88 -19.42
C ARG A 45 13.45 -12.88 -19.21
N ARG A 46 13.77 -12.15 -20.29
CA ARG A 46 14.94 -11.23 -20.50
C ARG A 46 15.45 -10.52 -19.24
N VAL A 47 16.76 -10.68 -19.02
CA VAL A 47 17.52 -10.42 -17.77
C VAL A 47 17.56 -8.94 -17.36
N TRP A 48 17.57 -7.99 -18.30
CA TRP A 48 17.75 -6.56 -18.00
C TRP A 48 16.53 -5.91 -17.31
N GLY A 49 15.30 -6.27 -17.72
CA GLY A 49 14.10 -5.82 -17.01
C GLY A 49 13.87 -6.55 -15.69
N ARG A 50 14.53 -7.70 -15.50
CA ARG A 50 14.44 -8.56 -14.31
C ARG A 50 15.23 -7.97 -13.14
N LEU A 51 16.44 -7.48 -13.40
CA LEU A 51 17.32 -6.88 -12.39
C LEU A 51 16.75 -5.59 -11.80
N TRP A 52 16.17 -4.72 -12.62
CA TRP A 52 15.52 -3.49 -12.13
C TRP A 52 14.30 -3.78 -11.26
N ARG A 53 13.46 -4.73 -11.67
CA ARG A 53 12.29 -5.18 -10.88
C ARG A 53 12.71 -5.89 -9.59
N ALA A 54 13.75 -6.70 -9.65
CA ALA A 54 14.34 -7.36 -8.49
C ALA A 54 14.88 -6.33 -7.48
N GLY A 55 15.58 -5.29 -7.94
CA GLY A 55 16.06 -4.20 -7.09
C GLY A 55 14.94 -3.44 -6.40
N LEU A 56 13.89 -3.06 -7.14
CA LEU A 56 12.69 -2.40 -6.58
C LEU A 56 11.96 -3.26 -5.53
N LEU A 57 11.94 -4.58 -5.74
CA LEU A 57 11.28 -5.52 -4.84
C LEU A 57 12.12 -5.91 -3.62
N LEU A 58 13.43 -5.61 -3.64
CA LEU A 58 14.31 -5.73 -2.48
C LEU A 58 14.25 -4.51 -1.57
N VAL A 59 13.64 -3.40 -2.01
CA VAL A 59 13.52 -2.18 -1.18
C VAL A 59 12.78 -2.46 0.13
N PRO A 60 11.65 -3.20 0.17
CA PRO A 60 10.94 -3.50 1.42
C PRO A 60 11.73 -4.40 2.37
N THR A 61 12.42 -5.41 1.85
CA THR A 61 13.28 -6.29 2.66
C THR A 61 14.50 -5.56 3.18
N MET A 62 15.13 -4.73 2.33
CA MET A 62 16.27 -3.92 2.71
C MET A 62 15.89 -2.92 3.80
N TRP A 63 14.71 -2.31 3.72
CA TRP A 63 14.25 -1.49 4.83
C TRP A 63 14.01 -2.32 6.08
N LEU A 64 13.23 -3.40 6.06
CA LEU A 64 13.02 -4.19 7.29
C LEU A 64 14.34 -4.58 7.98
N VAL A 65 15.37 -4.91 7.20
CA VAL A 65 16.73 -5.15 7.70
C VAL A 65 17.35 -3.89 8.32
N LEU A 66 17.24 -2.73 7.65
CA LEU A 66 17.70 -1.44 8.20
C LEU A 66 16.97 -1.06 9.50
N ASN A 67 15.65 -1.27 9.60
CA ASN A 67 14.89 -1.02 10.83
C ASN A 67 15.31 -1.92 12.00
N PHE A 68 15.84 -3.12 11.71
CA PHE A 68 16.40 -4.01 12.71
C PHE A 68 17.85 -3.66 13.10
N LEU A 69 18.56 -2.94 12.25
CA LEU A 69 19.98 -2.60 12.45
C LEU A 69 20.19 -1.18 13.00
N VAL A 70 19.19 -0.31 12.88
CA VAL A 70 19.22 1.07 13.38
C VAL A 70 18.48 1.11 14.71
N ASP A 71 19.24 1.27 15.80
CA ASP A 71 18.69 1.53 17.14
C ASP A 71 18.07 2.95 17.21
N ASP A 72 17.00 3.09 17.98
CA ASP A 72 16.24 4.33 18.22
C ASP A 72 17.10 5.47 18.85
N ASP A 73 18.33 5.16 19.27
CA ASP A 73 19.30 6.10 19.86
C ASP A 73 20.11 6.89 18.81
N SER A 74 19.91 6.61 17.52
CA SER A 74 20.55 7.36 16.43
C SER A 74 19.76 8.65 16.11
N GLY A 75 20.33 9.80 16.45
CA GLY A 75 19.63 11.10 16.45
C GLY A 75 18.83 11.46 15.19
N ASN A 76 17.88 12.39 15.35
CA ASN A 76 16.83 12.93 14.43
C ASN A 76 16.95 12.71 12.91
N LEU A 77 18.14 12.60 12.33
CA LEU A 77 18.35 12.30 10.91
C LEU A 77 18.06 10.83 10.56
N GLY A 78 18.29 9.88 11.49
CA GLY A 78 17.98 8.46 11.28
C GLY A 78 16.48 8.21 11.18
N VAL A 79 15.72 8.75 12.13
CA VAL A 79 14.25 8.70 12.17
C VAL A 79 13.64 9.34 10.92
N ALA A 80 14.12 10.54 10.53
CA ALA A 80 13.62 11.21 9.32
C ALA A 80 13.89 10.43 8.02
N PHE A 81 15.00 9.69 7.95
CA PHE A 81 15.31 8.85 6.78
C PHE A 81 14.44 7.59 6.75
N VAL A 82 14.14 6.99 7.91
CA VAL A 82 13.22 5.87 8.04
C VAL A 82 11.80 6.28 7.66
N ASP A 83 11.32 7.44 8.12
CA ASP A 83 10.01 7.98 7.73
C ASP A 83 9.94 8.32 6.24
N LEU A 84 10.99 8.93 5.69
CA LEU A 84 11.04 9.21 4.25
C LEU A 84 11.05 7.91 3.43
N ALA A 85 11.80 6.90 3.88
CA ALA A 85 11.77 5.58 3.28
C ALA A 85 10.37 4.97 3.38
N ALA A 86 9.63 5.21 4.47
CA ALA A 86 8.22 4.84 4.65
C ALA A 86 7.29 5.35 3.62
N ILE A 87 7.33 6.66 3.45
CA ILE A 87 6.54 7.31 2.44
C ILE A 87 6.94 6.76 1.07
N LEU A 88 8.24 6.54 0.80
CA LEU A 88 8.73 6.08 -0.50
C LEU A 88 8.36 4.63 -0.81
N VAL A 89 8.39 3.71 0.17
CA VAL A 89 7.92 2.32 -0.03
C VAL A 89 6.44 2.30 -0.24
N VAL A 90 5.63 3.04 0.52
CA VAL A 90 4.20 3.07 0.27
C VAL A 90 3.94 3.61 -1.14
N LEU A 91 4.55 4.74 -1.50
CA LEU A 91 4.32 5.40 -2.77
C LEU A 91 4.82 4.61 -3.99
N VAL A 92 5.85 3.78 -3.84
CA VAL A 92 6.43 2.96 -4.92
C VAL A 92 5.93 1.51 -4.91
N CYS A 93 5.86 0.88 -3.74
CA CYS A 93 5.45 -0.51 -3.61
C CYS A 93 3.95 -0.69 -3.77
N VAL A 94 3.11 0.27 -3.38
CA VAL A 94 1.65 0.21 -3.67
C VAL A 94 1.38 0.09 -5.17
N PRO A 95 1.80 1.04 -6.03
CA PRO A 95 1.53 0.93 -7.47
C PRO A 95 2.26 -0.25 -8.10
N PHE A 96 3.45 -0.62 -7.59
CA PHE A 96 4.20 -1.76 -8.12
C PHE A 96 3.56 -3.12 -7.77
N THR A 97 3.16 -3.34 -6.52
CA THR A 97 2.45 -4.56 -6.10
C THR A 97 1.09 -4.67 -6.78
N LEU A 98 0.35 -3.57 -6.91
CA LEU A 98 -0.87 -3.49 -7.72
C LEU A 98 -0.59 -3.89 -9.18
N TRP A 99 0.50 -3.39 -9.77
CA TRP A 99 0.89 -3.71 -11.13
C TRP A 99 1.30 -5.19 -11.29
N VAL A 100 2.00 -5.77 -10.33
CA VAL A 100 2.39 -7.18 -10.35
C VAL A 100 1.18 -8.09 -10.12
N LEU A 101 0.33 -7.81 -9.13
CA LEU A 101 -0.92 -8.54 -8.90
C LEU A 101 -1.80 -8.50 -10.15
N LEU A 102 -1.92 -7.34 -10.81
CA LEU A 102 -2.61 -7.24 -12.09
C LEU A 102 -2.02 -8.16 -13.17
N ARG A 103 -0.69 -8.25 -13.25
CA ARG A 103 -0.01 -9.11 -14.22
C ARG A 103 -0.20 -10.59 -13.93
N ILE A 104 -0.17 -10.99 -12.67
CA ILE A 104 -0.25 -12.39 -12.23
C ILE A 104 -1.70 -12.88 -12.30
N VAL A 105 -2.64 -12.10 -11.76
CA VAL A 105 -4.06 -12.48 -11.68
C VAL A 105 -4.77 -12.27 -13.02
N TRP A 106 -4.32 -11.32 -13.83
CA TRP A 106 -5.00 -10.96 -15.08
C TRP A 106 -4.02 -10.67 -16.24
N PRO A 107 -3.25 -11.68 -16.69
CA PRO A 107 -2.27 -11.53 -17.76
C PRO A 107 -2.90 -11.03 -19.08
N ASP A 108 -4.09 -11.51 -19.43
CA ASP A 108 -4.82 -11.12 -20.66
C ASP A 108 -5.25 -9.65 -20.69
N PHE A 109 -5.46 -9.04 -19.52
CA PHE A 109 -5.85 -7.64 -19.39
C PHE A 109 -4.69 -6.70 -19.70
N VAL A 110 -3.45 -7.11 -19.49
CA VAL A 110 -2.29 -6.26 -19.77
C VAL A 110 -2.03 -6.22 -21.27
N ASP A 111 -2.09 -7.34 -21.97
CA ASP A 111 -1.66 -7.41 -23.37
C ASP A 111 -2.70 -6.93 -24.38
N ARG A 112 -4.00 -6.98 -24.07
CA ARG A 112 -5.09 -6.63 -25.02
C ARG A 112 -5.77 -5.28 -24.80
N THR A 113 -5.41 -4.54 -23.76
CA THR A 113 -6.17 -3.34 -23.35
C THR A 113 -5.59 -2.05 -23.90
N SER A 114 -6.41 -1.27 -24.61
CA SER A 114 -6.01 0.01 -25.21
C SER A 114 -5.56 1.03 -24.15
N ARG A 115 -4.63 1.94 -24.52
CA ARG A 115 -4.10 2.99 -23.62
C ARG A 115 -5.20 3.79 -22.93
N ARG A 116 -6.29 4.12 -23.65
CA ARG A 116 -7.44 4.87 -23.11
C ARG A 116 -8.14 4.13 -21.98
N ARG A 117 -8.33 2.82 -22.12
CA ARG A 117 -9.03 1.99 -21.12
C ARG A 117 -8.15 1.77 -19.87
N ARG A 118 -6.82 1.70 -20.04
CA ARG A 118 -5.87 1.69 -18.91
C ARG A 118 -5.96 2.97 -18.08
N TRP A 119 -5.94 4.14 -18.73
CA TRP A 119 -6.11 5.42 -18.04
C TRP A 119 -7.45 5.53 -17.32
N LEU A 120 -8.53 5.02 -17.91
CA LEU A 120 -9.84 5.01 -17.29
C LEU A 120 -9.86 4.14 -16.02
N ILE A 121 -9.21 2.97 -16.03
CA ILE A 121 -9.08 2.12 -14.85
C ILE A 121 -8.29 2.83 -13.74
N VAL A 122 -7.15 3.44 -14.09
CA VAL A 122 -6.34 4.21 -13.12
C VAL A 122 -7.17 5.34 -12.52
N ALA A 123 -7.88 6.11 -13.36
CA ALA A 123 -8.73 7.20 -12.90
C ALA A 123 -9.81 6.73 -11.93
N VAL A 124 -10.45 5.58 -12.19
CA VAL A 124 -11.48 5.05 -11.28
C VAL A 124 -10.87 4.55 -9.97
N VAL A 125 -9.74 3.82 -10.01
CA VAL A 125 -9.06 3.39 -8.78
C VAL A 125 -8.61 4.59 -7.95
N CYS A 126 -8.01 5.61 -8.58
CA CYS A 126 -7.65 6.86 -7.92
C CYS A 126 -8.87 7.57 -7.34
N GLY A 127 -9.99 7.60 -8.07
CA GLY A 127 -11.25 8.15 -7.56
C GLY A 127 -11.73 7.45 -6.30
N ILE A 128 -11.69 6.12 -6.25
CA ILE A 128 -12.07 5.33 -5.08
C ILE A 128 -11.13 5.63 -3.90
N VAL A 129 -9.82 5.71 -4.13
CA VAL A 129 -8.83 6.05 -3.10
C VAL A 129 -9.10 7.44 -2.51
N VAL A 130 -9.36 8.45 -3.36
CA VAL A 130 -9.69 9.81 -2.90
C VAL A 130 -10.97 9.82 -2.08
N VAL A 131 -12.00 9.09 -2.52
CA VAL A 131 -13.27 8.98 -1.78
C VAL A 131 -13.05 8.26 -0.45
N ALA A 132 -12.29 7.16 -0.40
CA ALA A 132 -11.99 6.44 0.83
C ALA A 132 -11.23 7.31 1.84
N TYR A 133 -10.25 8.09 1.38
CA TYR A 133 -9.55 9.07 2.21
C TYR A 133 -10.48 10.15 2.75
N ALA A 134 -11.35 10.71 1.90
CA ALA A 134 -12.35 11.69 2.34
C ALA A 134 -13.35 11.08 3.35
N LEU A 135 -13.73 9.83 3.19
CA LEU A 135 -14.55 9.11 4.17
C LEU A 135 -13.80 8.95 5.49
N GLY A 136 -12.50 8.62 5.48
CA GLY A 136 -11.67 8.56 6.69
C GLY A 136 -11.67 9.89 7.46
N LEU A 137 -11.47 11.01 6.77
CA LEU A 137 -11.51 12.35 7.38
C LEU A 137 -12.87 12.70 8.02
N ASN A 138 -13.95 12.13 7.48
CA ASN A 138 -15.32 12.38 7.92
C ASN A 138 -15.89 11.20 8.74
N GLN A 139 -15.03 10.33 9.29
CA GLN A 139 -15.43 9.08 9.96
C GLN A 139 -16.51 9.30 11.03
N ALA A 140 -16.42 10.40 11.78
CA ALA A 140 -17.34 10.73 12.87
C ALA A 140 -18.80 10.96 12.43
N HIS A 141 -19.07 11.11 11.13
CA HIS A 141 -20.44 11.30 10.62
C HIS A 141 -21.18 10.00 10.33
N PHE A 142 -20.48 8.87 10.20
CA PHE A 142 -21.09 7.60 9.80
C PHE A 142 -20.60 6.38 10.59
N LEU A 143 -19.47 6.47 11.30
CA LEU A 143 -18.97 5.44 12.20
C LEU A 143 -18.92 5.94 13.63
N THR A 144 -19.22 5.04 14.55
CA THR A 144 -19.14 5.27 15.99
C THR A 144 -17.86 4.70 16.56
N CYS A 145 -17.49 5.17 17.75
CA CYS A 145 -16.39 4.58 18.52
C CYS A 145 -16.56 3.06 18.74
N ASP A 146 -17.80 2.58 18.87
CA ASP A 146 -18.09 1.15 19.09
C ASP A 146 -17.82 0.31 17.84
N ASP A 147 -18.08 0.85 16.64
CA ASP A 147 -17.79 0.16 15.38
C ASP A 147 -16.29 -0.13 15.22
N PHE A 148 -15.45 0.82 15.63
CA PHE A 148 -14.00 0.65 15.63
C PHE A 148 -13.55 -0.34 16.71
N ALA A 149 -14.14 -0.26 17.92
CA ALA A 149 -13.80 -1.15 19.03
C ALA A 149 -14.19 -2.61 18.75
N ILE A 150 -15.37 -2.86 18.17
CA ILE A 150 -15.82 -4.20 17.76
C ILE A 150 -14.90 -4.78 16.69
N SER A 151 -14.42 -3.95 15.77
CA SER A 151 -13.46 -4.35 14.75
C SER A 151 -12.06 -4.63 15.30
N GLY A 152 -11.82 -4.37 16.60
CA GLY A 152 -10.53 -4.53 17.24
C GLY A 152 -9.51 -3.43 16.87
N ASN A 153 -9.97 -2.33 16.28
CA ASN A 153 -9.12 -1.20 15.92
C ASN A 153 -8.96 -0.23 17.11
N SER A 154 -7.88 0.54 17.10
CA SER A 154 -7.74 1.67 18.02
C SER A 154 -8.76 2.76 17.68
N LEU A 155 -9.21 3.51 18.68
CA LEU A 155 -10.19 4.57 18.47
C LEU A 155 -9.56 5.74 17.71
N PRO A 156 -10.11 6.15 16.54
CA PRO A 156 -9.59 7.28 15.81
C PRO A 156 -9.84 8.59 16.57
N PRO A 157 -8.96 9.59 16.40
CA PRO A 157 -9.15 10.91 17.01
C PRO A 157 -10.48 11.52 16.57
N GLY A 158 -11.24 12.04 17.54
CA GLY A 158 -12.54 12.67 17.27
C GLY A 158 -13.69 11.70 16.96
N CYS A 159 -13.58 10.40 17.28
CA CYS A 159 -14.74 9.50 17.20
C CYS A 159 -15.85 9.95 18.17
N VAL A 160 -17.09 9.79 17.71
CA VAL A 160 -18.28 10.06 18.51
C VAL A 160 -18.82 8.74 19.07
N GLN A 161 -19.19 8.72 20.35
CA GLN A 161 -19.84 7.54 20.92
C GLN A 161 -21.20 7.33 20.25
N GLY A 162 -21.52 6.06 19.99
CA GLY A 162 -22.85 5.70 19.53
C GLY A 162 -23.87 6.06 20.61
N SER A 163 -24.97 6.68 20.21
CA SER A 163 -26.13 6.95 21.07
C SER A 163 -26.95 5.71 21.32
#